data_AF-A0A9E7B0Z1-F1
#
_entry.id   AF-A0A9E7B0Z1-F1
#
_cell.length_a   1.000
_cell.length_b   1.000
_cell.length_c   1.000
_cell.angle_alpha   90.00
_cell.angle_beta   90.00
_cell.angle_gamma   90.00
#
_symmetry.space_group_name_H-M   'P 1'
#
loop_
_entity.id
_entity.type
_entity.pdbx_description
1 polymer ?
#
loop_
_entity_poly.entity_id
_entity_poly.type
_entity_poly.pdbx_seq_one_letter_code
_entity_poly.pdbx_strand_id
1 'polypeptide(L)'
;MGEEAATSKIVTAAILVIGDEILSGRTKDKNLAYLAERLGELGIQLREARIVPDIEAEIAGAVNALRSKFDYVFTSGGIGPTHDDITADSIAAAFGVGIDHHPEAMAILTRHYETSGIEFNDARKRMARIPDGAALIPNPVSKAPGFNLENVYVMAGVPVILQAMFEGIAPTLTGGAKMLSRTIGAGLPEGKVAAQLGAVQKEYPGVSIGSYPYFRQGEVGTNLVLRSTEAGSLDAAFDKLMAELSLLGASAVETS
;
A
#
# COMPACT_ATOMS: atom_id res chain seq x y z
N MET A 1 31.37 -11.31 -8.32
CA MET A 1 30.42 -10.86 -7.28
C MET A 1 29.06 -11.28 -7.80
N GLY A 2 28.45 -12.28 -7.17
CA GLY A 2 27.30 -12.99 -7.72
C GLY A 2 26.10 -12.06 -7.83
N GLU A 3 25.48 -12.03 -9.01
CA GLU A 3 24.09 -11.62 -9.16
C GLU A 3 23.26 -12.49 -8.21
N GLU A 4 22.71 -11.87 -7.17
CA GLU A 4 21.63 -12.45 -6.39
C GLU A 4 20.50 -12.78 -7.37
N ALA A 5 20.22 -14.07 -7.54
CA ALA A 5 19.13 -14.52 -8.39
C ALA A 5 17.85 -13.81 -7.93
N ALA A 6 17.26 -12.98 -8.78
CA ALA A 6 16.02 -12.27 -8.51
C ALA A 6 15.00 -13.29 -8.01
N THR A 7 14.58 -13.15 -6.75
CA THR A 7 13.68 -14.11 -6.12
C THR A 7 12.34 -14.09 -6.86
N SER A 8 11.91 -15.21 -7.43
CA SER A 8 10.57 -15.36 -8.05
C SER A 8 9.41 -15.28 -7.06
N LYS A 9 9.72 -15.11 -5.75
CA LYS A 9 8.72 -14.95 -4.70
C LYS A 9 7.95 -13.65 -4.94
N ILE A 10 6.63 -13.77 -5.04
CA ILE A 10 5.71 -12.64 -4.94
C ILE A 10 5.62 -12.26 -3.46
N VAL A 11 5.98 -11.02 -3.16
CA VAL A 11 5.82 -10.44 -1.82
C VAL A 11 4.60 -9.53 -1.84
N THR A 12 3.74 -9.66 -0.85
CA THR A 12 2.42 -9.05 -0.83
C THR A 12 2.22 -8.13 0.36
N ALA A 13 1.41 -7.10 0.17
CA ALA A 13 1.01 -6.19 1.23
C ALA A 13 -0.50 -5.92 1.22
N ALA A 14 -1.01 -5.50 2.37
CA ALA A 14 -2.29 -4.83 2.48
C ALA A 14 -2.17 -3.50 3.24
N ILE A 15 -3.13 -2.61 3.03
CA ILE A 15 -3.27 -1.38 3.81
C ILE A 15 -4.62 -1.35 4.54
N LEU A 16 -4.58 -1.03 5.84
CA LEU A 16 -5.73 -0.74 6.66
C LEU A 16 -5.77 0.75 6.99
N VAL A 17 -6.70 1.46 6.37
CA VAL A 17 -6.97 2.87 6.67
C VAL A 17 -7.98 2.94 7.81
N ILE A 18 -7.64 3.66 8.87
CA ILE A 18 -8.44 3.76 10.10
C ILE A 18 -8.84 5.23 10.25
N GLY A 19 -10.15 5.50 10.23
CA GLY A 19 -10.66 6.87 10.35
C GLY A 19 -12.09 7.04 9.84
N ASP A 20 -12.99 7.47 10.71
CA ASP A 20 -14.38 7.81 10.37
C ASP A 20 -14.49 8.94 9.31
N GLU A 21 -13.52 9.86 9.27
CA GLU A 21 -13.46 10.94 8.30
C GLU A 21 -13.21 10.44 6.86
N ILE A 22 -12.59 9.27 6.71
CA ILE A 22 -12.40 8.61 5.42
C ILE A 22 -13.70 7.95 4.98
N LEU A 23 -14.36 7.22 5.89
CA LEU A 23 -15.64 6.55 5.61
C LEU A 23 -16.77 7.54 5.30
N SER A 24 -16.78 8.70 5.97
CA SER A 24 -17.74 9.78 5.69
C SER A 24 -17.42 10.56 4.41
N GLY A 25 -16.26 10.34 3.79
CA GLY A 25 -15.79 11.09 2.61
C GLY A 25 -15.37 12.54 2.90
N ARG A 26 -15.31 12.94 4.18
CA ARG A 26 -14.84 14.27 4.61
C ARG A 26 -13.39 14.49 4.20
N THR A 27 -12.57 13.46 4.34
CA THR A 27 -11.17 13.46 3.93
C THR A 27 -10.97 12.46 2.80
N LYS A 28 -10.33 12.90 1.73
CA LYS A 28 -9.89 11.99 0.66
C LYS A 28 -8.59 11.33 1.08
N ASP A 29 -8.58 10.01 1.15
CA ASP A 29 -7.34 9.28 1.41
C ASP A 29 -6.31 9.54 0.30
N LYS A 30 -5.07 9.80 0.72
CA LYS A 30 -3.90 9.97 -0.14
C LYS A 30 -2.79 8.96 0.18
N ASN A 31 -2.95 8.20 1.26
CA ASN A 31 -1.91 7.31 1.78
C ASN A 31 -1.91 6.00 1.00
N LEU A 32 -3.07 5.50 0.59
CA LEU A 32 -3.19 4.32 -0.28
C LEU A 32 -2.40 4.48 -1.57
N ALA A 33 -2.60 5.59 -2.29
CA ALA A 33 -1.95 5.82 -3.58
C ALA A 33 -0.42 5.87 -3.43
N TYR A 34 0.07 6.65 -2.46
CA TYR A 34 1.50 6.73 -2.18
C TYR A 34 2.09 5.37 -1.81
N LEU A 35 1.48 4.63 -0.88
CA LEU A 35 1.98 3.31 -0.49
C LEU A 35 1.96 2.31 -1.66
N ALA A 36 0.91 2.32 -2.48
CA ALA A 36 0.83 1.45 -3.65
C ALA A 36 1.99 1.69 -4.63
N GLU A 37 2.31 2.95 -4.91
CA GLU A 37 3.42 3.33 -5.79
C GLU A 37 4.77 2.89 -5.19
N ARG A 38 5.05 3.31 -3.95
CA ARG A 38 6.34 3.05 -3.30
C ARG A 38 6.59 1.56 -3.06
N LEU A 39 5.57 0.81 -2.63
CA LEU A 39 5.68 -0.65 -2.48
C LEU A 39 5.93 -1.33 -3.83
N GLY A 40 5.29 -0.85 -4.90
CA GLY A 40 5.53 -1.35 -6.26
C GLY A 40 6.99 -1.20 -6.70
N GLU A 41 7.61 -0.06 -6.41
CA GLU A 41 9.03 0.18 -6.68
C GLU A 41 9.96 -0.77 -5.91
N LEU A 42 9.55 -1.15 -4.70
CA LEU A 42 10.22 -2.13 -3.85
C LEU A 42 9.91 -3.58 -4.25
N GLY A 43 9.10 -3.83 -5.28
CA GLY A 43 8.70 -5.20 -5.65
C GLY A 43 7.75 -5.86 -4.65
N ILE A 44 6.99 -5.06 -3.91
CA ILE A 44 5.95 -5.49 -2.97
C ILE A 44 4.60 -5.15 -3.58
N GLN A 45 3.73 -6.15 -3.71
CA GLN A 45 2.44 -5.98 -4.37
C GLN A 45 1.36 -5.67 -3.34
N LEU A 46 0.83 -4.44 -3.37
CA LEU A 46 -0.35 -4.09 -2.61
C LEU A 46 -1.58 -4.80 -3.21
N ARG A 47 -2.17 -5.73 -2.46
CA ARG A 47 -3.22 -6.65 -2.94
C ARG A 47 -4.59 -6.36 -2.35
N GLU A 48 -4.65 -5.75 -1.17
CA GLU A 48 -5.90 -5.40 -0.51
C GLU A 48 -5.78 -4.04 0.20
N ALA A 49 -6.84 -3.25 0.10
CA ALA A 49 -7.03 -2.04 0.89
C ALA A 49 -8.36 -2.17 1.63
N ARG A 50 -8.36 -1.87 2.93
CA ARG A 50 -9.57 -1.86 3.77
C ARG A 50 -9.65 -0.55 4.53
N ILE A 51 -10.86 -0.04 4.70
CA ILE A 51 -11.13 1.16 5.48
C ILE A 51 -12.10 0.76 6.59
N VAL A 52 -11.77 1.09 7.84
CA VAL A 52 -12.56 0.75 9.03
C VAL A 52 -12.79 1.98 9.92
N PRO A 53 -13.89 2.00 10.69
CA PRO A 53 -14.14 3.07 11.66
C PRO A 53 -13.17 2.97 12.84
N ASP A 54 -13.13 4.02 13.66
CA ASP A 54 -12.36 4.09 14.91
C ASP A 54 -13.04 3.26 16.03
N ILE A 55 -13.20 1.95 15.77
CA ILE A 55 -13.80 0.98 16.68
C ILE A 55 -12.82 -0.17 16.88
N GLU A 56 -12.40 -0.39 18.14
CA GLU A 56 -11.35 -1.37 18.50
C GLU A 56 -11.59 -2.76 17.90
N ALA A 57 -12.82 -3.29 18.00
CA ALA A 57 -13.17 -4.61 17.49
C ALA A 57 -13.04 -4.70 15.96
N GLU A 58 -13.39 -3.64 15.22
CA GLU A 58 -13.28 -3.57 13.76
C GLU A 58 -11.82 -3.48 13.33
N ILE A 59 -11.03 -2.64 14.00
CA ILE A 59 -9.59 -2.52 13.77
C ILE A 59 -8.90 -3.85 14.05
N ALA A 60 -9.11 -4.44 15.21
CA ALA A 60 -8.47 -5.70 15.60
C ALA A 60 -8.88 -6.88 14.69
N GLY A 61 -10.17 -6.95 14.33
CA GLY A 61 -10.67 -7.95 13.38
C GLY A 61 -10.05 -7.80 11.99
N ALA A 62 -9.95 -6.57 11.47
CA ALA A 62 -9.30 -6.29 10.20
C ALA A 62 -7.81 -6.63 10.22
N VAL A 63 -7.08 -6.23 11.27
CA VAL A 63 -5.66 -6.52 11.44
C VAL A 63 -5.41 -8.03 11.42
N ASN A 64 -6.17 -8.81 12.21
CA ASN A 64 -6.04 -10.27 12.23
C ASN A 64 -6.37 -10.94 10.88
N ALA A 65 -7.38 -10.42 10.17
CA ALA A 65 -7.74 -10.92 8.84
C ALA A 65 -6.67 -10.62 7.77
N LEU A 66 -6.00 -9.47 7.86
CA LEU A 66 -4.97 -9.05 6.89
C LEU A 66 -3.61 -9.66 7.21
N ARG A 67 -3.17 -9.64 8.47
CA ARG A 67 -1.81 -10.07 8.87
C ARG A 67 -1.58 -11.57 8.68
N SER A 68 -2.65 -12.36 8.66
CA SER A 68 -2.60 -13.79 8.36
C SER A 68 -2.52 -14.12 6.86
N LYS A 69 -2.79 -13.14 5.98
CA LYS A 69 -2.87 -13.35 4.52
C LYS A 69 -1.73 -12.73 3.74
N PHE A 70 -1.12 -11.66 4.25
CA PHE A 70 -0.14 -10.85 3.51
C PHE A 70 1.22 -10.82 4.21
N ASP A 71 2.30 -10.69 3.44
CA ASP A 71 3.66 -10.60 4.00
C ASP A 71 3.84 -9.30 4.80
N TYR A 72 3.16 -8.21 4.43
CA TYR A 72 3.15 -6.93 5.15
C TYR A 72 1.73 -6.37 5.30
N VAL A 73 1.45 -5.72 6.43
CA VAL A 73 0.24 -4.93 6.65
C VAL A 73 0.65 -3.54 7.09
N PHE A 74 0.23 -2.52 6.36
CA PHE A 74 0.44 -1.13 6.73
C PHE A 74 -0.85 -0.55 7.28
N THR A 75 -0.80 0.20 8.38
CA THR A 75 -1.94 0.98 8.85
C THR A 75 -1.67 2.47 8.69
N SER A 76 -2.76 3.23 8.57
CA SER A 76 -2.75 4.69 8.48
C SER A 76 -3.89 5.24 9.31
N GLY A 77 -3.56 6.01 10.36
CA GLY A 77 -4.55 6.70 11.19
C GLY A 77 -4.61 6.21 12.64
N GLY A 78 -5.26 6.99 13.50
CA GLY A 78 -5.58 6.63 14.88
C GLY A 78 -4.38 6.53 15.86
N ILE A 79 -3.26 7.23 15.61
CA ILE A 79 -2.08 7.26 16.51
C ILE A 79 -1.74 8.65 17.07
N GLY A 80 -2.63 9.62 16.90
CA GLY A 80 -2.48 10.93 17.51
C GLY A 80 -2.85 10.97 19.01
N PRO A 81 -3.01 12.17 19.57
CA PRO A 81 -3.27 12.35 21.00
C PRO A 81 -4.77 12.36 21.37
N THR A 82 -5.69 12.24 20.42
CA THR A 82 -7.13 12.38 20.70
C THR A 82 -7.73 11.07 21.25
N HIS A 83 -9.00 11.12 21.63
CA HIS A 83 -9.68 10.01 22.34
C HIS A 83 -10.10 8.88 21.39
N ASP A 84 -10.32 9.23 20.12
CA ASP A 84 -10.57 8.39 18.96
C ASP A 84 -9.28 7.82 18.35
N ASP A 85 -8.09 8.34 18.71
CA ASP A 85 -6.80 7.72 18.37
C ASP A 85 -6.55 6.45 19.21
N ILE A 86 -7.14 5.33 18.76
CA ILE A 86 -7.13 4.03 19.45
C ILE A 86 -6.37 2.94 18.69
N THR A 87 -5.66 3.26 17.60
CA THR A 87 -4.97 2.25 16.77
C THR A 87 -3.92 1.49 17.58
N ALA A 88 -3.12 2.15 18.41
CA ALA A 88 -2.08 1.46 19.19
C ALA A 88 -2.67 0.42 20.16
N ASP A 89 -3.70 0.81 20.91
CA ASP A 89 -4.43 -0.06 21.83
C ASP A 89 -5.13 -1.22 21.07
N SER A 90 -5.71 -0.93 19.91
CA SER A 90 -6.37 -1.93 19.05
C SER A 90 -5.38 -2.95 18.47
N ILE A 91 -4.15 -2.54 18.15
CA ILE A 91 -3.09 -3.46 17.72
C ILE A 91 -2.65 -4.35 18.88
N ALA A 92 -2.49 -3.82 20.09
CA ALA A 92 -2.19 -4.64 21.27
C ALA A 92 -3.27 -5.71 21.49
N ALA A 93 -4.55 -5.31 21.39
CA ALA A 93 -5.69 -6.23 21.48
C ALA A 93 -5.68 -7.30 20.38
N ALA A 94 -5.37 -6.93 19.13
CA ALA A 94 -5.31 -7.86 18.00
C ALA A 94 -4.23 -8.95 18.16
N PHE A 95 -3.11 -8.59 18.79
CA PHE A 95 -1.98 -9.50 19.04
C PHE A 95 -2.06 -10.21 20.40
N GLY A 96 -2.97 -9.79 21.29
CA GLY A 96 -3.10 -10.35 22.64
C GLY A 96 -1.93 -10.01 23.55
N VAL A 97 -1.32 -8.83 23.37
CA VAL A 97 -0.17 -8.34 24.14
C VAL A 97 -0.53 -7.15 25.01
N GLY A 98 0.32 -6.84 26.00
CA GLY A 98 0.19 -5.62 26.79
C GLY A 98 0.54 -4.36 26.00
N ILE A 99 0.18 -3.20 26.55
CA ILE A 99 0.54 -1.88 26.01
C ILE A 99 0.68 -0.86 27.13
N ASP A 100 1.83 -0.21 27.17
CA ASP A 100 2.12 0.90 28.08
C ASP A 100 3.04 1.92 27.39
N HIS A 101 3.41 2.97 28.11
CA HIS A 101 4.35 3.98 27.66
C HIS A 101 5.74 3.38 27.42
N HIS A 102 6.17 3.39 26.16
CA HIS A 102 7.50 2.94 25.78
C HIS A 102 8.55 3.96 26.24
N PRO A 103 9.58 3.55 27.01
CA PRO A 103 10.56 4.49 27.57
C PRO A 103 11.25 5.38 26.53
N GLU A 104 11.62 4.80 25.37
CA GLU A 104 12.25 5.56 24.29
C GLU A 104 11.28 6.53 23.61
N ALA A 105 10.01 6.13 23.41
CA ALA A 105 9.01 7.00 22.80
C ALA A 105 8.70 8.19 23.73
N MET A 106 8.60 7.93 25.04
CA MET A 106 8.48 8.96 26.06
C MET A 106 9.67 9.93 26.05
N ALA A 107 10.90 9.44 25.93
CA ALA A 107 12.08 10.28 25.85
C ALA A 107 12.10 11.16 24.59
N ILE A 108 11.74 10.60 23.42
CA ILE A 108 11.63 11.34 22.16
C ILE A 108 10.62 12.48 22.28
N LEU A 109 9.42 12.18 22.79
CA LEU A 109 8.35 13.17 22.93
C LEU A 109 8.67 14.22 24.00
N THR A 110 9.24 13.81 25.13
CA THR A 110 9.66 14.75 26.20
C THR A 110 10.62 15.79 25.64
N ARG A 111 11.68 15.34 24.96
CA ARG A 111 12.65 16.25 24.34
C ARG A 111 12.01 17.15 23.29
N HIS A 112 11.11 16.61 22.47
CA HIS A 112 10.41 17.41 21.45
C HIS A 112 9.60 18.54 22.10
N TYR A 113 8.78 18.22 23.10
CA TYR A 113 7.91 19.19 23.74
C TYR A 113 8.67 20.24 24.55
N GLU A 114 9.74 19.85 25.26
CA GLU A 114 10.66 20.78 25.93
C GLU A 114 11.23 21.83 24.96
N THR A 115 11.67 21.40 23.77
CA THR A 115 12.24 22.33 22.76
C THR A 115 11.20 23.18 22.05
N SER A 116 9.92 22.77 22.05
CA SER A 116 8.83 23.50 21.40
C SER A 116 8.15 24.54 22.29
N GLY A 117 8.40 24.53 23.61
CA GLY A 117 7.72 25.38 24.58
C GLY A 117 6.25 25.01 24.81
N ILE A 118 5.82 23.84 24.33
CA ILE A 118 4.46 23.31 24.46
C ILE A 118 4.44 22.26 25.58
N GLU A 119 3.41 22.31 26.43
CA GLU A 119 3.26 21.36 27.55
C GLU A 119 3.15 19.90 27.09
N PHE A 120 3.90 18.98 27.69
CA PHE A 120 3.74 17.54 27.44
C PHE A 120 2.65 16.92 28.34
N ASN A 121 1.40 17.20 28.01
CA ASN A 121 0.21 16.76 28.78
C ASN A 121 -0.13 15.26 28.56
N ASP A 122 -1.09 14.75 29.33
CA ASP A 122 -1.45 13.31 29.31
C ASP A 122 -2.00 12.83 27.96
N ALA A 123 -2.72 13.68 27.22
CA ALA A 123 -3.18 13.37 25.87
C ALA A 123 -1.99 13.12 24.92
N ARG A 124 -0.92 13.91 25.03
CA ARG A 124 0.29 13.74 24.23
C ARG A 124 1.11 12.52 24.66
N LYS A 125 1.10 12.17 25.95
CA LYS A 125 1.75 10.95 26.46
C LYS A 125 1.13 9.69 25.87
N ARG A 126 -0.17 9.70 25.52
CA ARG A 126 -0.82 8.58 24.81
C ARG A 126 -0.09 8.19 23.53
N MET A 127 0.51 9.14 22.80
CA MET A 127 1.29 8.85 21.59
C MET A 127 2.59 8.08 21.84
N ALA A 128 2.98 7.86 23.10
CA ALA A 128 4.09 6.98 23.49
C ALA A 128 3.62 5.60 23.97
N ARG A 129 2.31 5.30 23.94
CA ARG A 129 1.81 3.95 24.22
C ARG A 129 2.12 3.05 23.05
N ILE A 130 2.89 1.99 23.28
CA ILE A 130 3.36 1.06 22.26
C ILE A 130 3.10 -0.37 22.75
N PRO A 131 2.57 -1.28 21.90
CA PRO A 131 2.40 -2.68 22.27
C PRO A 131 3.71 -3.36 22.66
N ASP A 132 3.66 -4.27 23.62
CA ASP A 132 4.81 -5.06 24.04
C ASP A 132 5.40 -5.84 22.86
N GLY A 133 6.72 -5.79 22.70
CA GLY A 133 7.45 -6.46 21.63
C GLY A 133 7.48 -5.71 20.28
N ALA A 134 6.83 -4.55 20.17
CA ALA A 134 6.89 -3.73 18.97
C ALA A 134 8.20 -2.92 18.88
N ALA A 135 8.68 -2.69 17.66
CA ALA A 135 9.82 -1.83 17.39
C ALA A 135 9.34 -0.44 16.92
N LEU A 136 10.00 0.63 17.37
CA LEU A 136 9.61 1.99 16.99
C LEU A 136 9.92 2.29 15.52
N ILE A 137 8.98 2.98 14.87
CA ILE A 137 9.18 3.60 13.56
C ILE A 137 9.45 5.09 13.78
N PRO A 138 10.66 5.60 13.48
CA PRO A 138 10.97 7.01 13.64
C PRO A 138 10.05 7.90 12.82
N ASN A 139 9.59 8.97 13.45
CA ASN A 139 8.81 10.01 12.78
C ASN A 139 9.60 11.33 12.82
N PRO A 140 10.29 11.70 11.73
CA PRO A 140 11.10 12.91 11.72
C PRO A 140 10.25 14.19 11.71
N VAL A 141 8.96 14.12 11.38
CA VAL A 141 8.05 15.27 11.20
C VAL A 141 7.43 15.71 12.53
N SER A 142 6.61 14.86 13.16
CA SER A 142 5.92 15.21 14.43
C SER A 142 6.55 14.60 15.67
N LYS A 143 7.64 13.84 15.52
CA LYS A 143 8.38 13.14 16.60
C LYS A 143 7.62 12.03 17.32
N ALA A 144 6.29 12.00 17.29
CA ALA A 144 5.47 10.89 17.75
C ALA A 144 5.76 9.63 16.91
N PRO A 145 6.44 8.61 17.45
CA PRO A 145 6.83 7.45 16.66
C PRO A 145 5.61 6.61 16.28
N GLY A 146 5.70 5.95 15.13
CA GLY A 146 4.88 4.76 14.88
C GLY A 146 5.57 3.54 15.47
N PHE A 147 5.13 2.36 15.05
CA PHE A 147 5.78 1.12 15.42
C PHE A 147 5.45 0.00 14.44
N ASN A 148 6.24 -1.07 14.45
CA ASN A 148 5.85 -2.32 13.84
C ASN A 148 5.86 -3.46 14.86
N LEU A 149 4.91 -4.36 14.74
CA LEU A 149 4.83 -5.61 15.49
C LEU A 149 4.61 -6.74 14.50
N GLU A 150 5.55 -7.68 14.47
CA GLU A 150 5.65 -8.71 13.42
C GLU A 150 5.58 -8.05 12.02
N ASN A 151 4.62 -8.43 11.18
CA ASN A 151 4.41 -7.90 9.84
C ASN A 151 3.46 -6.69 9.76
N VAL A 152 3.02 -6.13 10.89
CA VAL A 152 2.08 -4.99 10.93
C VAL A 152 2.84 -3.70 11.25
N TYR A 153 2.82 -2.74 10.33
CA TYR A 153 3.50 -1.45 10.39
C TYR A 153 2.48 -0.33 10.59
N VAL A 154 2.54 0.33 11.73
CA VAL A 154 1.56 1.33 12.18
C VAL A 154 2.10 2.74 11.96
N MET A 155 1.41 3.53 11.15
CA MET A 155 1.84 4.87 10.73
C MET A 155 0.75 5.92 10.91
N ALA A 156 1.16 7.19 10.93
CA ALA A 156 0.26 8.32 11.09
C ALA A 156 -0.72 8.46 9.91
N GLY A 157 -1.92 8.97 10.17
CA GLY A 157 -2.91 9.25 9.10
C GLY A 157 -2.57 10.48 8.26
N VAL A 158 -1.75 11.40 8.77
CA VAL A 158 -1.37 12.62 8.04
C VAL A 158 -0.38 12.28 6.93
N PRO A 159 -0.65 12.60 5.64
CA PRO A 159 0.14 12.10 4.52
C PRO A 159 1.64 12.39 4.59
N VAL A 160 2.02 13.64 4.89
CA VAL A 160 3.44 14.01 4.97
C VAL A 160 4.19 13.26 6.08
N ILE A 161 3.49 12.87 7.15
CA ILE A 161 4.05 12.12 8.26
C ILE A 161 4.22 10.66 7.86
N LEU A 162 3.16 10.05 7.30
CA LEU A 162 3.21 8.67 6.81
C LEU A 162 4.33 8.47 5.80
N GLN A 163 4.46 9.37 4.84
CA GLN A 163 5.51 9.32 3.81
C GLN A 163 6.90 9.34 4.45
N ALA A 164 7.13 10.24 5.39
CA ALA A 164 8.42 10.34 6.07
C ALA A 164 8.75 9.11 6.94
N MET A 165 7.73 8.53 7.59
CA MET A 165 7.87 7.28 8.35
C MET A 165 8.17 6.10 7.43
N PHE A 166 7.44 6.00 6.30
CA PHE A 166 7.60 4.95 5.32
C PHE A 166 9.01 4.96 4.70
N GLU A 167 9.52 6.13 4.27
CA GLU A 167 10.88 6.22 3.73
C GLU A 167 11.95 5.80 4.77
N GLY A 168 11.68 5.98 6.07
CA GLY A 168 12.56 5.52 7.14
C GLY A 168 12.63 3.99 7.27
N ILE A 169 11.55 3.28 6.94
CA ILE A 169 11.49 1.81 7.01
C ILE A 169 11.69 1.14 5.65
N ALA A 170 11.53 1.84 4.54
CA ALA A 170 11.64 1.25 3.19
C ALA A 170 12.92 0.42 2.98
N PRO A 171 14.11 0.82 3.48
CA PRO A 171 15.33 0.01 3.36
C PRO A 171 15.32 -1.30 4.16
N THR A 172 14.42 -1.46 5.13
CA THR A 172 14.29 -2.69 5.94
C THR A 172 13.28 -3.67 5.34
N LEU A 173 12.45 -3.22 4.40
CA LEU A 173 11.47 -4.05 3.72
C LEU A 173 12.15 -4.93 2.67
N THR A 174 11.84 -6.22 2.70
CA THR A 174 12.30 -7.16 1.67
C THR A 174 11.24 -7.28 0.59
N GLY A 175 11.62 -6.88 -0.63
CA GLY A 175 10.82 -7.01 -1.85
C GLY A 175 10.90 -8.38 -2.51
N GLY A 176 10.01 -8.61 -3.47
CA GLY A 176 10.04 -9.77 -4.36
C GLY A 176 10.41 -9.38 -5.80
N ALA A 177 10.05 -10.24 -6.75
CA ALA A 177 10.18 -9.92 -8.17
C ALA A 177 9.36 -8.66 -8.51
N LYS A 178 10.00 -7.71 -9.20
CA LYS A 178 9.35 -6.47 -9.62
C LYS A 178 8.29 -6.76 -10.68
N MET A 179 7.14 -6.09 -10.55
CA MET A 179 6.10 -6.15 -11.55
C MET A 179 6.52 -5.34 -12.76
N LEU A 180 6.69 -6.00 -13.90
CA LEU A 180 6.87 -5.36 -15.20
C LEU A 180 5.50 -5.01 -15.76
N SER A 181 5.42 -3.93 -16.54
CA SER A 181 4.17 -3.46 -17.15
C SER A 181 4.45 -2.98 -18.56
N ARG A 182 3.56 -3.30 -19.51
CA ARG A 182 3.54 -2.73 -20.87
C ARG A 182 2.11 -2.34 -21.23
N THR A 183 1.94 -1.22 -21.93
CA THR A 183 0.62 -0.67 -22.24
C THR A 183 0.41 -0.48 -23.73
N ILE A 184 -0.65 -1.07 -24.26
CA ILE A 184 -1.11 -0.90 -25.64
C ILE A 184 -2.27 0.08 -25.65
N GLY A 185 -2.11 1.22 -26.33
CA GLY A 185 -3.21 2.10 -26.69
C GLY A 185 -3.90 1.57 -27.94
N ALA A 186 -5.13 1.06 -27.79
CA ALA A 186 -5.95 0.58 -28.89
C ALA A 186 -7.01 1.62 -29.25
N GLY A 187 -7.03 2.07 -30.52
CA GLY A 187 -8.06 2.94 -31.08
C GLY A 187 -9.42 2.28 -31.28
N LEU A 188 -9.80 1.35 -30.39
CA LEU A 188 -11.08 0.64 -30.41
C LEU A 188 -11.76 0.72 -29.03
N PRO A 189 -13.10 0.79 -29.00
CA PRO A 189 -13.87 0.64 -27.76
C PRO A 189 -13.64 -0.73 -27.11
N GLU A 190 -13.69 -0.76 -25.78
CA GLU A 190 -13.39 -1.95 -24.96
C GLU A 190 -14.17 -3.20 -25.39
N GLY A 191 -15.47 -3.04 -25.68
CA GLY A 191 -16.32 -4.15 -26.13
C GLY A 191 -15.86 -4.83 -27.43
N LYS A 192 -15.11 -4.14 -28.30
CA LYS A 192 -14.58 -4.72 -29.54
C LYS A 192 -13.31 -5.55 -29.33
N VAL A 193 -12.57 -5.31 -28.25
CA VAL A 193 -11.30 -5.98 -27.95
C VAL A 193 -11.45 -7.04 -26.85
N ALA A 194 -12.60 -7.09 -26.18
CA ALA A 194 -12.86 -7.97 -25.04
C ALA A 194 -12.65 -9.47 -25.33
N ALA A 195 -13.01 -9.96 -26.53
CA ALA A 195 -12.86 -11.37 -26.87
C ALA A 195 -11.37 -11.78 -26.99
N GLN A 196 -10.56 -10.93 -27.60
CA GLN A 196 -9.12 -11.09 -27.79
C GLN A 196 -8.41 -11.03 -26.44
N LEU A 197 -8.75 -10.03 -25.61
CA LEU A 197 -8.25 -9.94 -24.24
C LEU A 197 -8.51 -11.21 -23.44
N GLY A 198 -9.74 -11.74 -23.52
CA GLY A 198 -10.11 -12.98 -22.85
C GLY A 198 -9.38 -14.21 -23.39
N ALA A 199 -9.03 -14.24 -24.68
CA ALA A 199 -8.25 -15.32 -25.28
C ALA A 199 -6.78 -15.28 -24.82
N VAL A 200 -6.13 -14.12 -24.93
CA VAL A 200 -4.74 -13.93 -24.50
C VAL A 200 -4.59 -14.15 -22.99
N GLN A 201 -5.52 -13.65 -22.17
CA GLN A 201 -5.47 -13.88 -20.72
C GLN A 201 -5.54 -15.37 -20.34
N LYS A 202 -6.27 -16.19 -21.11
CA LYS A 202 -6.33 -17.65 -20.89
C LYS A 202 -5.06 -18.36 -21.33
N GLU A 203 -4.43 -17.89 -22.41
CA GLU A 203 -3.18 -18.45 -22.93
C GLU A 203 -1.98 -18.11 -22.04
N TYR A 204 -1.99 -16.93 -21.42
CA TYR A 204 -0.91 -16.43 -20.54
C TYR A 204 -1.42 -16.21 -19.10
N PRO A 205 -1.69 -17.27 -18.32
CA PRO A 205 -2.24 -17.14 -16.96
C PRO A 205 -1.30 -16.44 -15.96
N GLY A 206 0.00 -16.35 -16.28
CA GLY A 206 0.98 -15.60 -15.50
C GLY A 206 1.04 -14.10 -15.80
N VAL A 207 0.32 -13.63 -16.82
CA VAL A 207 0.25 -12.22 -17.21
C VAL A 207 -1.13 -11.68 -16.84
N SER A 208 -1.18 -10.64 -16.01
CA SER A 208 -2.43 -9.93 -15.72
C SER A 208 -2.70 -8.93 -16.84
N ILE A 209 -3.87 -9.00 -17.46
CA ILE A 209 -4.28 -8.09 -18.53
C ILE A 209 -5.50 -7.28 -18.06
N GLY A 210 -5.36 -5.95 -18.02
CA GLY A 210 -6.44 -5.01 -17.69
C GLY A 210 -6.80 -4.12 -18.87
N SER A 211 -8.07 -3.74 -18.96
CA SER A 211 -8.60 -2.78 -19.93
C SER A 211 -9.10 -1.51 -19.25
N TYR A 212 -8.71 -0.36 -19.79
CA TYR A 212 -9.06 0.96 -19.27
C TYR A 212 -9.55 1.87 -20.41
N PRO A 213 -10.87 2.07 -20.56
CA PRO A 213 -11.41 2.90 -21.63
C PRO A 213 -11.00 4.37 -21.44
N TYR A 214 -10.74 5.06 -22.55
CA TYR A 214 -10.46 6.49 -22.55
C TYR A 214 -11.29 7.23 -23.59
N PHE A 215 -11.55 8.50 -23.29
CA PHE A 215 -12.20 9.48 -24.16
C PHE A 215 -11.26 10.67 -24.30
N ARG A 216 -10.60 10.81 -25.45
CA ARG A 216 -9.65 11.90 -25.72
C ARG A 216 -10.02 12.62 -27.00
N GLN A 217 -10.28 13.92 -26.91
CA GLN A 217 -10.56 14.78 -28.09
C GLN A 217 -11.65 14.24 -29.04
N GLY A 218 -12.65 13.52 -28.50
CA GLY A 218 -13.72 12.91 -29.30
C GLY A 218 -13.41 11.51 -29.84
N GLU A 219 -12.19 11.00 -29.64
CA GLU A 219 -11.79 9.62 -29.92
C GLU A 219 -12.07 8.71 -28.72
N VAL A 220 -12.63 7.54 -29.00
CA VAL A 220 -12.89 6.48 -28.03
C VAL A 220 -11.88 5.37 -28.27
N GLY A 221 -11.16 4.98 -27.21
CA GLY A 221 -10.21 3.89 -27.26
C GLY A 221 -10.08 3.20 -25.92
N THR A 222 -9.16 2.25 -25.85
CA THR A 222 -8.91 1.45 -24.64
C THR A 222 -7.41 1.29 -24.45
N ASN A 223 -6.92 1.58 -23.25
CA ASN A 223 -5.57 1.21 -22.85
C ASN A 223 -5.59 -0.21 -22.29
N LEU A 224 -4.75 -1.07 -22.84
CA LEU A 224 -4.62 -2.46 -22.46
C LEU A 224 -3.29 -2.61 -21.74
N VAL A 225 -3.35 -2.85 -20.44
CA VAL A 225 -2.18 -2.89 -19.56
C VAL A 225 -1.88 -4.35 -19.23
N LEU A 226 -0.71 -4.83 -19.65
CA LEU A 226 -0.22 -6.18 -19.37
C LEU A 226 0.83 -6.08 -18.27
N ARG A 227 0.73 -6.96 -17.27
CA ARG A 227 1.65 -6.99 -16.12
C ARG A 227 2.10 -8.40 -15.79
N SER A 228 3.40 -8.57 -15.52
CA SER A 228 3.99 -9.85 -15.13
C SER A 228 5.31 -9.63 -14.39
N THR A 229 5.72 -10.56 -13.55
CA THR A 229 7.09 -10.61 -13.01
C THR A 229 8.07 -11.28 -13.98
N GLU A 230 7.57 -11.98 -15.00
CA GLU A 230 8.34 -12.74 -15.98
C GLU A 230 8.38 -12.01 -17.33
N ALA A 231 9.54 -11.43 -17.67
CA ALA A 231 9.72 -10.63 -18.88
C ALA A 231 9.35 -11.40 -20.16
N GLY A 232 9.83 -12.64 -20.30
CA GLY A 232 9.56 -13.44 -21.51
C GLY A 232 8.07 -13.75 -21.72
N SER A 233 7.32 -13.99 -20.64
CA SER A 233 5.87 -14.20 -20.73
C SER A 233 5.13 -12.90 -21.05
N LEU A 234 5.60 -11.77 -20.49
CA LEU A 234 5.04 -10.45 -20.78
C LEU A 234 5.19 -10.07 -22.25
N ASP A 235 6.40 -10.23 -22.79
CA ASP A 235 6.70 -9.90 -24.18
C ASP A 235 5.91 -10.79 -25.16
N ALA A 236 5.84 -12.10 -24.89
CA ALA A 236 5.05 -13.01 -25.70
C ALA A 236 3.54 -12.65 -25.69
N ALA A 237 2.97 -12.34 -24.53
CA ALA A 237 1.57 -11.93 -24.40
C ALA A 237 1.31 -10.58 -25.09
N PHE A 238 2.26 -9.63 -24.96
CA PHE A 238 2.18 -8.33 -25.60
C PHE A 238 2.17 -8.44 -27.12
N ASP A 239 3.14 -9.16 -27.70
CA ASP A 239 3.27 -9.34 -29.15
C ASP A 239 2.04 -10.06 -29.73
N LYS A 240 1.54 -11.06 -29.01
CA LYS A 240 0.31 -11.77 -29.36
C LYS A 240 -0.90 -10.84 -29.39
N LEU A 241 -1.10 -10.05 -28.34
CA LEU A 241 -2.22 -9.12 -28.27
C LEU A 241 -2.13 -8.02 -29.34
N MET A 242 -0.93 -7.48 -29.61
CA MET A 242 -0.69 -6.54 -30.71
C MET A 242 -1.09 -7.13 -32.07
N ALA A 243 -0.75 -8.40 -32.33
CA ALA A 243 -1.14 -9.10 -33.54
C ALA A 243 -2.68 -9.27 -33.64
N GLU A 244 -3.33 -9.68 -32.55
CA GLU A 244 -4.79 -9.83 -32.52
C GLU A 244 -5.55 -8.52 -32.73
N LEU A 245 -5.06 -7.42 -32.14
CA LEU A 245 -5.63 -6.08 -32.33
C LEU A 245 -5.45 -5.59 -33.77
N SER A 246 -4.30 -5.88 -34.38
CA SER A 246 -4.05 -5.55 -35.78
C SER A 246 -5.04 -6.25 -36.72
N LEU A 247 -5.38 -7.52 -36.44
CA LEU A 247 -6.39 -8.28 -37.20
C LEU A 247 -7.81 -7.69 -37.06
N LEU A 248 -8.09 -6.99 -35.96
CA LEU A 248 -9.34 -6.25 -35.76
C LEU A 248 -9.37 -4.88 -36.45
N GLY A 249 -8.28 -4.48 -37.11
CA GLY A 249 -8.14 -3.15 -37.70
C GLY A 249 -7.95 -2.04 -36.66
N ALA A 250 -7.49 -2.38 -35.45
CA ALA A 250 -7.17 -1.38 -34.44
C ALA A 250 -5.88 -0.62 -34.83
N SER A 251 -5.87 0.69 -34.64
CA SER A 251 -4.60 1.41 -34.47
C SER A 251 -4.08 1.09 -33.06
N ALA A 252 -3.16 0.13 -32.96
CA ALA A 252 -2.57 -0.33 -31.71
C ALA A 252 -1.11 0.14 -31.64
N VAL A 253 -0.77 0.87 -30.57
CA VAL A 253 0.58 1.40 -30.34
C VAL A 253 0.99 1.18 -28.89
N GLU A 254 2.27 0.91 -28.65
CA GLU A 254 2.82 0.92 -27.30
C GLU A 254 2.86 2.35 -26.77
N THR A 255 2.45 2.54 -25.52
CA THR A 255 2.28 3.89 -24.93
C THR A 255 3.07 4.09 -23.64
N SER A 256 3.47 3.01 -22.96
CA SER A 256 4.37 3.01 -21.81
C SER A 256 4.75 1.61 -21.39
#